data_AF-A0A7Y5EZP4-F1
#
_entry.id   AF-A0A7Y5EZP4-F1
#
_cell.length_a   1.000
_cell.length_b   1.000
_cell.length_c   1.000
_cell.angle_alpha   90.00
_cell.angle_beta   90.00
_cell.angle_gamma   90.00
#
_symmetry.space_group_name_H-M   'P 1'
#
loop_
_entity.id
_entity.type
_entity.pdbx_description
1 polymer ?
#
loop_
_entity_poly.entity_id
_entity_poly.type
_entity_poly.pdbx_seq_one_letter_code
_entity_poly.pdbx_strand_id
1 'polypeptide(L)'
;MSEAQLILVLGDMQVAEAAAQSLIGTVKDSVLEVYYDQIFSIHGVERAHFEQCFDELQRDPQRLSLLYEKVIEELNRQGAQVDDKEKEKVLGD
;
A
#
# COMPACT_ATOMS: atom_id res chain seq x y z
N MET A 1 14.28 -5.24 2.79
CA MET A 1 13.24 -4.70 3.70
C MET A 1 12.69 -5.81 4.58
N SER A 2 11.99 -5.50 5.68
CA SER A 2 11.25 -6.54 6.42
C SER A 2 9.92 -6.86 5.71
N GLU A 3 9.37 -8.05 5.97
CA GLU A 3 8.07 -8.44 5.39
C GLU A 3 6.95 -7.50 5.85
N ALA A 4 6.93 -7.11 7.12
CA ALA A 4 5.94 -6.18 7.66
C ALA A 4 6.01 -4.81 6.97
N GLN A 5 7.21 -4.28 6.72
CA GLN A 5 7.37 -3.02 5.99
C GLN A 5 6.92 -3.15 4.53
N LEU A 6 7.19 -4.30 3.90
CA LEU A 6 6.75 -4.57 2.53
C LEU A 6 5.22 -4.65 2.42
N ILE A 7 4.55 -5.25 3.42
CA ILE A 7 3.08 -5.30 3.50
C ILE A 7 2.50 -3.88 3.59
N LEU A 8 3.06 -3.02 4.44
CA LEU A 8 2.58 -1.65 4.60
C LEU A 8 2.76 -0.81 3.32
N VAL A 9 3.94 -0.89 2.70
CA VAL A 9 4.22 -0.18 1.44
C VAL A 9 3.28 -0.66 0.33
N LEU A 10 3.12 -1.97 0.16
CA LEU A 10 2.22 -2.52 -0.86
C LEU A 10 0.76 -2.16 -0.59
N GLY A 11 0.33 -2.13 0.67
CA GLY A 11 -1.00 -1.68 1.06
C GLY A 11 -1.27 -0.24 0.60
N ASP A 12 -0.37 0.69 0.93
CA ASP A 12 -0.52 2.09 0.51
C ASP A 12 -0.48 2.24 -1.01
N MET A 13 0.32 1.44 -1.72
CA MET A 13 0.31 1.39 -3.18
C MET A 13 -1.05 0.94 -3.74
N GLN A 14 -1.71 -0.06 -3.13
CA GLN A 14 -3.06 -0.46 -3.54
C GLN A 14 -4.08 0.66 -3.32
N VAL A 15 -3.96 1.42 -2.23
CA VAL A 15 -4.81 2.59 -1.96
C VAL A 15 -4.58 3.69 -2.99
N ALA A 16 -3.33 3.96 -3.36
CA ALA A 16 -2.97 4.91 -4.42
C ALA A 16 -3.56 4.50 -5.78
N GLU A 17 -3.47 3.21 -6.15
CA GLU A 17 -4.07 2.66 -7.35
C GLU A 17 -5.60 2.79 -7.35
N ALA A 18 -6.24 2.51 -6.23
CA ALA A 18 -7.69 2.67 -6.08
C ALA A 18 -8.11 4.15 -6.20
N ALA A 19 -7.34 5.07 -5.63
CA ALA A 19 -7.59 6.51 -5.73
C ALA A 19 -7.44 7.03 -7.17
N ALA A 20 -6.50 6.46 -7.94
CA ALA A 20 -6.24 6.82 -9.32
C ALA A 20 -7.07 6.02 -10.35
N GLN A 21 -7.97 5.13 -9.93
CA GLN A 21 -8.67 4.19 -10.82
C GLN A 21 -9.50 4.85 -11.92
N SER A 22 -9.97 6.09 -11.70
CA SER A 22 -10.76 6.85 -12.66
C SER A 22 -9.91 7.58 -13.71
N LEU A 23 -8.59 7.65 -13.50
CA LEU A 23 -7.63 8.26 -14.42
C LEU A 23 -7.18 7.24 -15.46
N ILE A 24 -6.79 7.71 -16.64
CA ILE A 24 -6.35 6.86 -17.75
C ILE A 24 -5.07 7.39 -18.40
N GLY A 25 -4.30 6.48 -18.98
CA GLY A 25 -3.09 6.78 -19.75
C GLY A 25 -2.06 7.59 -18.95
N THR A 26 -1.34 8.48 -19.64
CA THR A 26 -0.22 9.26 -19.06
C THR A 26 -0.62 10.07 -17.81
N VAL A 27 -1.88 10.48 -17.70
CA VAL A 27 -2.36 11.20 -16.50
C VAL A 27 -2.35 10.28 -15.29
N LYS A 28 -2.83 9.04 -15.43
CA LYS A 28 -2.79 8.03 -14.37
C LYS A 28 -1.34 7.76 -13.97
N ASP A 29 -0.48 7.51 -14.95
CA ASP A 29 0.93 7.19 -14.71
C ASP A 29 1.65 8.32 -13.95
N SER A 30 1.42 9.57 -14.34
CA SER A 30 2.02 10.74 -13.69
C SER A 30 1.55 10.90 -12.24
N VAL A 31 0.26 10.66 -11.97
CA VAL A 31 -0.29 10.74 -10.61
C VAL A 31 0.25 9.62 -9.72
N LEU A 32 0.30 8.40 -10.25
CA LEU A 32 0.85 7.26 -9.51
C LEU A 32 2.31 7.44 -9.18
N GLU A 33 3.12 8.01 -10.08
CA GLU A 33 4.53 8.26 -9.81
C GLU A 33 4.72 9.18 -8.59
N VAL A 34 3.91 10.24 -8.51
CA VAL A 34 3.91 11.15 -7.35
C VAL A 34 3.47 10.43 -6.07
N TYR A 35 2.42 9.60 -6.14
CA TYR A 35 1.97 8.83 -4.98
C TYR A 35 3.02 7.81 -4.52
N TYR A 36 3.69 7.11 -5.43
CA TYR A 36 4.74 6.17 -5.09
C TYR A 36 5.93 6.86 -4.42
N ASP A 37 6.36 8.00 -4.93
CA ASP A 37 7.42 8.80 -4.29
C ASP A 37 7.03 9.22 -2.86
N GLN A 38 5.78 9.64 -2.65
CA GLN A 38 5.27 9.97 -1.33
C GLN A 38 5.23 8.76 -0.40
N ILE A 39 4.73 7.61 -0.87
CA ILE A 39 4.66 6.36 -0.11
C ILE A 39 6.06 5.94 0.33
N PHE A 40 7.02 5.91 -0.60
CA PHE A 40 8.41 5.58 -0.27
C PHE A 40 9.00 6.54 0.76
N SER A 41 8.72 7.83 0.64
CA SER A 41 9.15 8.83 1.63
C SER A 41 8.49 8.62 3.01
N ILE A 42 7.21 8.27 3.08
CA ILE A 42 6.48 8.02 4.33
C ILE A 42 7.06 6.81 5.06
N HIS A 43 7.38 5.74 4.32
CA HIS A 43 7.93 4.51 4.88
C HIS A 43 9.44 4.54 5.09
N GLY A 44 10.12 5.61 4.67
CA GLY A 44 11.58 5.73 4.74
C GLY A 44 12.30 4.67 3.89
N VAL A 45 11.73 4.36 2.72
CA VAL A 45 12.21 3.30 1.82
C VAL A 45 12.78 3.94 0.55
N GLU A 46 13.93 3.48 0.10
CA GLU A 46 14.43 3.82 -1.22
C GLU A 46 13.73 2.97 -2.29
N ARG A 47 13.26 3.58 -3.38
CA ARG A 47 12.57 2.89 -4.48
C ARG A 47 13.37 1.69 -5.01
N ALA A 48 14.66 1.87 -5.26
CA ALA A 48 15.53 0.79 -5.74
C ALA A 48 15.61 -0.41 -4.78
N HIS A 49 15.60 -0.17 -3.47
CA HIS A 49 15.60 -1.23 -2.46
C HIS A 49 14.26 -1.98 -2.43
N PHE A 50 13.15 -1.27 -2.59
CA PHE A 50 11.83 -1.89 -2.74
C PHE A 50 11.78 -2.77 -4.00
N GLU A 51 12.19 -2.23 -5.15
CA GLU A 51 12.21 -2.95 -6.43
C GLU A 51 13.02 -4.25 -6.33
N GLN A 52 14.22 -4.20 -5.74
CA GLN A 52 15.03 -5.40 -5.49
C GLN A 52 14.31 -6.43 -4.61
N CYS A 53 13.68 -5.99 -3.52
CA CYS A 53 12.93 -6.90 -2.64
C CYS A 53 11.71 -7.50 -3.35
N PHE A 54 11.04 -6.72 -4.19
CA PHE A 54 9.86 -7.16 -4.92
C PHE A 54 10.21 -8.12 -6.05
N ASP A 55 11.29 -7.87 -6.79
CA ASP A 55 11.82 -8.77 -7.82
C ASP A 55 12.20 -10.14 -7.24
N GLU A 56 12.79 -10.16 -6.04
CA GLU A 56 13.07 -11.41 -5.32
C GLU A 56 11.78 -12.14 -4.92
N LEU A 57 10.77 -11.40 -4.45
CA LEU A 57 9.48 -11.96 -4.08
C LEU A 57 8.75 -12.58 -5.29
N GLN A 58 8.82 -11.93 -6.47
CA GLN A 58 8.19 -12.42 -7.70
C GLN A 58 8.75 -13.77 -8.19
N ARG A 59 9.98 -14.13 -7.77
CA ARG A 59 10.59 -15.43 -8.11
C ARG A 59 10.01 -16.60 -7.29
N ASP A 60 9.24 -16.30 -6.25
CA ASP A 60 8.55 -17.30 -5.42
C ASP A 60 7.03 -17.02 -5.42
N PRO A 61 6.27 -17.63 -6.37
CA PRO A 61 4.84 -17.40 -6.49
C PRO A 61 4.03 -17.75 -5.25
N GLN A 62 4.45 -18.76 -4.47
CA GLN A 62 3.75 -19.15 -3.25
C GLN A 62 3.91 -18.08 -2.18
N ARG A 63 5.14 -17.61 -1.98
CA ARG A 63 5.42 -16.52 -1.05
C ARG A 63 4.76 -15.22 -1.46
N LEU A 64 4.72 -14.90 -2.75
CA LEU A 64 4.02 -13.72 -3.28
C LEU A 64 2.52 -13.77 -2.95
N SER A 65 1.86 -14.91 -3.16
CA SER A 65 0.43 -15.09 -2.85
C SER A 65 0.15 -14.87 -1.35
N LEU A 66 0.94 -15.52 -0.48
CA LEU A 66 0.79 -15.38 0.98
C LEU A 66 1.04 -13.94 1.44
N LEU A 67 1.93 -13.21 0.78
CA LEU A 67 2.19 -11.82 1.12
C LEU A 67 1.02 -10.92 0.71
N TYR A 68 0.40 -11.15 -0.46
CA TYR A 68 -0.80 -10.42 -0.87
C TYR A 68 -2.00 -10.68 0.05
N GLU A 69 -2.17 -11.91 0.55
CA GLU A 69 -3.17 -12.20 1.58
C GLU A 69 -2.97 -11.32 2.82
N LYS A 70 -1.73 -11.18 3.30
CA LYS A 70 -1.39 -10.30 4.42
C LYS A 70 -1.61 -8.81 4.11
N VAL A 71 -1.38 -8.37 2.88
CA VAL A 71 -1.71 -7.00 2.44
C VAL A 71 -3.21 -6.75 2.53
N ILE A 72 -4.04 -7.69 2.07
CA ILE A 72 -5.50 -7.57 2.15
C ILE A 72 -5.97 -7.55 3.61
N GLU A 73 -5.43 -8.43 4.46
CA GLU A 73 -5.72 -8.43 5.90
C GLU A 73 -5.37 -7.10 6.56
N GLU A 74 -4.21 -6.53 6.22
CA GLU A 74 -3.75 -5.26 6.75
C GLU A 74 -4.66 -4.09 6.30
N LEU A 75 -5.05 -4.05 5.02
CA LEU A 75 -5.99 -3.05 4.51
C LEU A 75 -7.35 -3.12 5.23
N ASN A 76 -7.88 -4.33 5.42
CA ASN A 76 -9.13 -4.53 6.17
C ASN A 76 -9.00 -4.07 7.62
N ARG A 77 -7.86 -4.34 8.27
CA ARG A 77 -7.57 -3.91 9.64
C ARG A 77 -7.52 -2.39 9.75
N GLN A 78 -6.90 -1.71 8.79
CA GLN A 78 -6.84 -0.24 8.75
C GLN A 78 -8.23 0.37 8.51
N GLY A 79 -9.01 -0.19 7.58
CA GLY A 79 -10.39 0.25 7.32
C GLY A 79 -11.28 0.17 8.56
N ALA A 80 -11.25 -0.97 9.28
CA ALA A 80 -12.02 -1.14 10.51
C ALA A 80 -11.65 -0.12 11.61
N GLN A 81 -10.36 0.23 11.72
CA GLN A 81 -9.90 1.23 12.70
C GLN A 81 -10.32 2.66 12.35
N VAL A 82 -10.50 2.97 11.07
CA VAL A 82 -11.04 4.27 10.65
C VAL A 82 -12.51 4.36 11.06
N ASP A 83 -13.31 3.33 10.77
CA ASP A 83 -14.73 3.27 11.12
C ASP A 83 -14.97 3.42 12.64
N ASP A 84 -14.15 2.78 13.47
CA ASP A 84 -14.29 2.86 14.93
C ASP A 84 -13.93 4.25 15.49
N LYS A 85 -12.88 4.89 14.95
CA LYS A 85 -12.49 6.26 15.32
C LYS A 85 -13.52 7.30 14.91
N GLU A 86 -14.20 7.11 13.77
CA GLU A 86 -15.27 8.00 13.34
C GLU A 86 -16.50 7.88 14.25
N LYS A 87 -16.88 6.67 14.67
CA LYS A 87 -17.97 6.47 15.63
C LYS A 87 -17.68 7.11 16.98
N GLU A 88 -16.44 7.02 17.47
CA GLU A 88 -16.05 7.61 18.75
C GLU A 88 -16.08 9.15 18.72
N LYS A 89 -15.72 9.77 17.59
CA LYS A 89 -15.87 11.22 17.39
C LYS A 89 -17.34 11.68 17.37
N VAL A 90 -18.24 10.90 16.77
CA VAL A 90 -19.66 11.26 16.65
C VAL A 90 -20.43 11.10 17.97
N LEU A 91 -20.00 10.21 18.87
CA LEU A 91 -20.61 10.06 20.20
C LEU A 91 -19.99 10.98 21.28
N GLY A 92 -18.92 11.71 20.95
CA GLY A 92 -18.18 12.56 21.88
C GLY A 92 -18.58 14.05 21.88
N ASP A 93 -19.50 14.47 21.00
CA ASP A 93 -20.02 15.85 20.86
C ASP A 93 -21.48 15.98 21.36
#